data_AF-A0A8D5U8T0-F1
#
_entry.id   AF-A0A8D5U8T0-F1
#
_cell.length_a   1.000
_cell.length_b   1.000
_cell.length_c   1.000
_cell.angle_alpha   90.00
_cell.angle_beta   90.00
_cell.angle_gamma   90.00
#
_symmetry.space_group_name_H-M   'P 1'
#
loop_
_entity.id
_entity.type
_entity.pdbx_description
1 polymer ?
#
loop_
_entity_poly.entity_id
_entity_poly.type
_entity_poly.pdbx_seq_one_letter_code
_entity_poly.pdbx_strand_id
1 'polypeptide(L)'
;MEISISAEVYYEEADELLSRGDIVQACEKYYKAAEEAVKLLVVENDLKEVIKEVKEQGWDSKSLNDAVTELSYKLGDDIIDMWSSAVVLFTAREYLDKDLIEYYKRSIKMLVEKAKQGFNLTVPK
;
A
#
# COMPACT_ATOMS: atom_id res chain seq x y z
N MET A 1 4.02 -12.44 -10.34
CA MET A 1 2.61 -12.76 -10.62
C MET A 1 1.73 -12.70 -9.37
N GLU A 2 2.25 -12.94 -8.15
CA GLU A 2 1.42 -12.89 -6.92
C GLU A 2 1.22 -11.47 -6.34
N ILE A 3 2.23 -10.58 -6.41
CA ILE A 3 2.23 -9.28 -5.68
C ILE A 3 1.29 -8.23 -6.30
N SER A 4 1.10 -8.20 -7.62
CA SER A 4 0.21 -7.19 -8.23
C SER A 4 -1.29 -7.51 -8.06
N ILE A 5 -1.63 -8.80 -7.94
CA ILE A 5 -3.01 -9.24 -7.73
C ILE A 5 -3.42 -9.03 -6.26
N SER A 6 -2.47 -9.15 -5.31
CA SER A 6 -2.77 -9.05 -3.87
C SER A 6 -3.22 -7.65 -3.45
N ALA A 7 -2.61 -6.59 -3.95
CA ALA A 7 -2.94 -5.21 -3.56
C ALA A 7 -4.38 -4.82 -3.91
N GLU A 8 -4.82 -5.15 -5.13
CA GLU A 8 -6.21 -4.90 -5.58
C GLU A 8 -7.20 -5.75 -4.80
N VAL A 9 -6.92 -7.05 -4.64
CA VAL A 9 -7.80 -7.97 -3.91
C VAL A 9 -7.99 -7.51 -2.47
N TYR A 10 -6.93 -7.05 -1.79
CA TYR A 10 -7.07 -6.51 -0.43
C TYR A 10 -7.86 -5.21 -0.39
N TYR A 11 -7.74 -4.36 -1.41
CA TYR A 11 -8.53 -3.13 -1.49
C TYR A 11 -10.03 -3.43 -1.67
N GLU A 12 -10.36 -4.36 -2.57
CA GLU A 12 -11.73 -4.80 -2.82
C GLU A 12 -12.34 -5.47 -1.58
N GLU A 13 -11.59 -6.36 -0.91
CA GLU A 13 -12.01 -6.96 0.35
C GLU A 13 -12.24 -5.91 1.45
N ALA A 14 -11.41 -4.87 1.51
CA ALA A 14 -11.58 -3.76 2.43
C ALA A 14 -12.88 -2.97 2.16
N ASP A 15 -13.19 -2.68 0.89
CA ASP A 15 -14.44 -2.04 0.48
C ASP A 15 -15.66 -2.90 0.87
N GLU A 16 -15.59 -4.22 0.68
CA GLU A 16 -16.65 -5.14 1.12
C GLU A 16 -16.85 -5.14 2.63
N LEU A 17 -15.78 -5.14 3.42
CA LEU A 17 -15.83 -5.04 4.89
C LEU A 17 -16.43 -3.71 5.34
N LEU A 18 -15.98 -2.60 4.75
CA LEU A 18 -16.47 -1.26 5.06
C LEU A 18 -17.96 -1.11 4.73
N SER A 19 -18.42 -1.72 3.63
CA SER A 19 -19.84 -1.73 3.25
C SER A 19 -20.73 -2.43 4.27
N ARG A 20 -20.19 -3.45 4.95
CA ARG A 20 -20.87 -4.23 6.02
C ARG A 20 -20.74 -3.59 7.40
N GLY A 21 -20.02 -2.47 7.52
CA GLY A 21 -19.78 -1.78 8.78
C GLY A 21 -18.67 -2.41 9.63
N ASP A 22 -17.88 -3.35 9.10
CA ASP A 22 -16.71 -3.91 9.78
C ASP A 22 -15.51 -2.98 9.61
N ILE A 23 -15.55 -1.86 10.33
CA ILE A 23 -14.60 -0.75 10.21
C ILE A 23 -13.17 -1.20 10.51
N VAL A 24 -12.96 -1.94 11.61
CA VAL A 24 -11.62 -2.31 12.07
C VAL A 24 -10.96 -3.23 11.04
N GLN A 25 -11.65 -4.27 10.57
CA GLN A 25 -11.08 -5.15 9.55
C GLN A 25 -10.89 -4.44 8.21
N ALA A 26 -11.81 -3.55 7.80
CA ALA A 26 -11.64 -2.78 6.58
C ALA A 26 -10.35 -1.95 6.61
N CYS A 27 -10.09 -1.24 7.71
CA CYS A 27 -8.85 -0.47 7.90
C CYS A 27 -7.60 -1.34 7.83
N GLU A 28 -7.61 -2.53 8.44
CA GLU A 28 -6.48 -3.48 8.37
C GLU A 28 -6.25 -3.99 6.94
N LYS A 29 -7.31 -4.17 6.16
CA LYS A 29 -7.22 -4.61 4.76
C LYS A 29 -6.76 -3.50 3.82
N TYR A 30 -7.20 -2.24 4.01
CA TYR A 30 -6.64 -1.11 3.28
C TYR A 30 -5.14 -0.93 3.55
N TYR A 31 -4.70 -1.12 4.80
CA TYR A 31 -3.27 -1.08 5.13
C TYR A 31 -2.50 -2.21 4.41
N LYS A 32 -3.02 -3.44 4.40
CA LYS A 32 -2.42 -4.55 3.62
C LYS A 32 -2.37 -4.27 2.12
N ALA A 33 -3.40 -3.64 1.55
CA ALA A 33 -3.39 -3.21 0.16
C ALA A 33 -2.25 -2.22 -0.12
N ALA A 34 -2.02 -1.27 0.80
CA ALA A 34 -0.90 -0.33 0.71
C ALA A 34 0.46 -1.02 0.84
N GLU A 35 0.62 -1.97 1.77
CA GLU A 35 1.85 -2.75 1.92
C GLU A 35 2.20 -3.47 0.62
N GLU A 36 1.26 -4.19 0.02
CA GLU A 36 1.48 -4.92 -1.23
C GLU A 36 1.79 -3.98 -2.39
N ALA A 37 1.15 -2.81 -2.46
CA ALA A 37 1.45 -1.79 -3.45
C ALA A 37 2.87 -1.22 -3.31
N VAL A 38 3.34 -0.94 -2.08
CA VAL A 38 4.72 -0.51 -1.80
C VAL A 38 5.72 -1.59 -2.23
N LYS A 39 5.47 -2.85 -1.87
CA LYS A 39 6.33 -3.98 -2.25
C LYS A 39 6.44 -4.14 -3.76
N LEU A 40 5.33 -3.93 -4.49
CA LEU A 40 5.34 -3.96 -5.94
C LEU A 40 6.17 -2.81 -6.53
N LEU A 41 5.96 -1.58 -6.05
CA LEU A 41 6.71 -0.41 -6.50
C LEU A 41 8.22 -0.54 -6.27
N VAL A 42 8.63 -1.16 -5.16
CA VAL A 42 10.04 -1.50 -4.86
C VAL A 42 10.66 -2.36 -5.96
N VAL A 43 9.92 -3.38 -6.43
CA VAL A 43 10.37 -4.28 -7.50
C VAL A 43 10.41 -3.55 -8.85
N GLU A 44 9.37 -2.78 -9.16
CA GLU A 44 9.27 -2.04 -10.43
C GLU A 44 10.34 -0.96 -10.61
N ASN A 45 10.79 -0.37 -9.50
CA ASN A 45 11.80 0.69 -9.48
C ASN A 45 13.21 0.18 -9.19
N ASP A 46 13.40 -1.14 -9.18
CA ASP A 46 14.67 -1.85 -9.00
C ASP A 46 15.44 -1.33 -7.76
N LEU A 47 14.76 -1.23 -6.61
CA LEU A 47 15.37 -0.80 -5.35
C LEU A 47 16.20 -1.94 -4.73
N LYS A 48 17.37 -2.22 -5.34
CA LYS A 48 18.20 -3.40 -5.04
C LYS A 48 18.56 -3.58 -3.57
N GLU A 49 18.88 -2.49 -2.88
CA GLU A 49 19.26 -2.57 -1.46
C GLU A 49 18.07 -2.99 -0.59
N VAL A 50 16.88 -2.40 -0.81
CA VAL A 50 15.64 -2.79 -0.14
C VAL A 50 15.30 -4.24 -0.46
N ILE A 51 15.35 -4.63 -1.74
CA ILE A 51 15.07 -6.01 -2.18
C ILE A 51 16.01 -7.01 -1.51
N LYS A 52 17.29 -6.64 -1.33
CA LYS A 52 18.27 -7.50 -0.65
C LYS A 52 17.95 -7.64 0.83
N GLU A 53 17.69 -6.54 1.54
CA GLU A 53 17.34 -6.53 2.96
C GLU A 53 16.13 -7.42 3.25
N VAL A 54 15.03 -7.22 2.51
CA VAL A 54 13.77 -7.95 2.74
C VAL A 54 13.83 -9.43 2.34
N LYS A 55 14.78 -9.82 1.47
CA LYS A 55 15.05 -11.24 1.17
C LYS A 55 15.75 -11.95 2.32
N GLU A 56 16.58 -11.24 3.07
CA GLU A 56 17.33 -11.81 4.19
C GLU A 56 16.52 -11.80 5.49
N GLN A 57 15.73 -10.73 5.71
CA GLN A 57 15.09 -10.46 7.01
C GLN A 57 13.56 -10.53 6.97
N GLY A 58 12.96 -10.59 5.78
CA GLY A 58 11.53 -10.42 5.59
C GLY A 58 11.11 -8.95 5.59
N TRP A 59 9.83 -8.71 5.35
CA TRP A 59 9.21 -7.39 5.45
C TRP A 59 8.75 -7.12 6.89
N ASP A 60 9.02 -5.92 7.37
CA ASP A 60 8.56 -5.37 8.64
C ASP A 60 8.24 -3.88 8.48
N SER A 61 7.77 -3.22 9.56
CA SER A 61 7.42 -1.80 9.48
C SER A 61 8.61 -0.90 9.18
N LYS A 62 9.82 -1.27 9.59
CA LYS A 62 11.03 -0.48 9.32
C LYS A 62 11.34 -0.52 7.83
N SER A 63 11.48 -1.71 7.26
CA SER A 63 11.79 -1.91 5.85
C SER A 63 10.71 -1.33 4.92
N LEU A 64 9.44 -1.35 5.32
CA LEU A 64 8.37 -0.64 4.60
C LEU A 64 8.55 0.88 4.61
N ASN A 65 8.89 1.48 5.75
CA ASN A 65 9.14 2.92 5.85
C ASN A 65 10.39 3.35 5.07
N ASP A 66 11.44 2.54 5.13
CA ASP A 66 12.68 2.76 4.35
C ASP A 66 12.37 2.69 2.85
N ALA A 67 11.59 1.68 2.42
CA ALA A 67 11.13 1.56 1.04
C ALA A 67 10.30 2.76 0.56
N VAL A 68 9.37 3.24 1.39
CA VAL A 68 8.53 4.43 1.10
C VAL A 68 9.41 5.67 0.93
N THR A 69 10.43 5.83 1.75
CA THR A 69 11.39 6.95 1.65
C THR A 69 12.18 6.88 0.34
N GLU A 70 12.72 5.72 -0.01
CA GLU A 70 13.46 5.55 -1.27
C GLU A 70 12.56 5.71 -2.51
N LEU A 71 11.32 5.24 -2.44
CA LEU A 71 10.33 5.45 -3.49
C LEU A 71 9.96 6.93 -3.64
N SER A 72 9.90 7.70 -2.54
CA SER A 72 9.56 9.12 -2.62
C SER A 72 10.62 9.92 -3.38
N TYR A 73 11.90 9.62 -3.17
CA TYR A 73 12.99 10.23 -3.93
C TYR A 73 12.91 9.97 -5.44
N LYS A 74 12.28 8.87 -5.86
CA LYS A 74 12.14 8.46 -7.27
C LYS A 74 10.82 8.88 -7.90
N LEU A 75 9.73 8.78 -7.17
CA LEU A 75 8.36 8.88 -7.69
C LEU A 75 7.59 10.11 -7.19
N GLY A 76 8.18 10.87 -6.26
CA GLY A 76 7.59 12.04 -5.64
C GLY A 76 7.16 11.81 -4.18
N ASP A 77 7.07 12.92 -3.43
CA ASP A 77 6.69 12.92 -2.01
C ASP A 77 5.24 12.46 -1.75
N ASP A 78 4.41 12.40 -2.80
CA ASP A 78 3.05 11.86 -2.74
C ASP A 78 3.02 10.42 -2.21
N ILE A 79 4.09 9.64 -2.44
CA ILE A 79 4.27 8.30 -1.86
C ILE A 79 4.22 8.33 -0.32
N ILE A 80 4.83 9.33 0.31
CA ILE A 80 4.82 9.48 1.76
C ILE A 80 3.41 9.80 2.25
N ASP A 81 2.69 10.69 1.57
CA ASP A 81 1.32 11.06 1.94
C ASP A 81 0.36 9.87 1.84
N MET A 82 0.51 9.07 0.78
CA MET A 82 -0.27 7.86 0.57
C MET A 82 0.00 6.81 1.64
N TRP A 83 1.28 6.57 1.95
CA TRP A 83 1.66 5.65 3.01
C TRP A 83 1.21 6.13 4.39
N SER A 84 1.33 7.42 4.68
CA SER A 84 0.88 8.03 5.94
C SER A 84 -0.62 7.84 6.15
N SER A 85 -1.42 7.95 5.08
CA SER A 85 -2.85 7.64 5.12
C SER A 85 -3.11 6.18 5.50
N ALA A 86 -2.31 5.24 4.99
CA ALA A 86 -2.39 3.82 5.35
C ALA A 86 -2.05 3.58 6.83
N VAL A 87 -0.99 4.22 7.33
CA VAL A 87 -0.58 4.14 8.73
C VAL A 87 -1.67 4.72 9.64
N VAL A 88 -2.32 5.82 9.26
CA VAL A 88 -3.45 6.38 10.02
C VAL A 88 -4.62 5.40 10.05
N LEU A 89 -5.01 4.85 8.89
CA LEU A 89 -6.06 3.82 8.83
C LEU A 89 -5.75 2.66 9.77
N PHE A 90 -4.52 2.15 9.79
CA PHE A 90 -4.15 1.04 10.66
C PHE A 90 -4.11 1.43 12.14
N THR A 91 -3.42 2.52 12.49
CA THR A 91 -3.14 2.86 13.90
C THR A 91 -4.33 3.47 14.62
N ALA A 92 -5.18 4.22 13.91
CA ALA A 92 -6.35 4.90 14.49
C ALA A 92 -7.68 4.16 14.25
N ARG A 93 -7.66 2.94 13.68
CA ARG A 93 -8.86 2.19 13.24
C ARG A 93 -10.01 2.07 14.24
N GLU A 94 -9.73 2.10 15.53
CA GLU A 94 -10.77 2.02 16.59
C GLU A 94 -11.52 3.33 16.81
N TYR A 95 -10.97 4.46 16.34
CA TYR A 95 -11.45 5.81 16.63
C TYR A 95 -11.86 6.60 15.39
N LEU A 96 -11.70 6.02 14.19
CA LEU A 96 -12.09 6.66 12.94
C LEU A 96 -13.58 6.45 12.66
N ASP A 97 -14.27 7.51 12.26
CA ASP A 97 -15.59 7.41 11.67
C ASP A 97 -15.51 7.01 10.18
N LYS A 98 -16.66 6.65 9.61
CA LYS A 98 -16.75 6.19 8.23
C LYS A 98 -16.32 7.26 7.22
N ASP A 99 -16.56 8.54 7.50
CA ASP A 99 -16.25 9.63 6.57
C ASP A 99 -14.73 9.85 6.47
N LEU A 100 -14.02 9.76 7.60
CA LEU A 100 -12.55 9.79 7.62
C LEU A 100 -11.95 8.56 6.92
N ILE A 101 -12.54 7.38 7.08
CA ILE A 101 -12.08 6.18 6.37
C ILE A 101 -12.27 6.34 4.85
N GLU A 102 -13.43 6.83 4.43
CA GLU A 102 -13.73 7.14 3.02
C GLU A 102 -12.80 8.22 2.43
N TYR A 103 -12.31 9.13 3.27
CA TYR A 103 -11.28 10.10 2.88
C TYR A 103 -9.91 9.42 2.70
N TYR A 104 -9.39 8.73 3.72
CA TYR A 104 -8.05 8.14 3.69
C TYR A 104 -7.93 7.00 2.68
N LYS A 105 -8.99 6.21 2.44
CA LYS A 105 -8.94 5.11 1.47
C LYS A 105 -8.69 5.57 0.03
N ARG A 106 -8.92 6.86 -0.28
CA ARG A 106 -8.61 7.42 -1.61
C ARG A 106 -7.11 7.41 -1.88
N SER A 107 -6.30 7.72 -0.88
CA SER A 107 -4.84 7.65 -0.97
C SER A 107 -4.35 6.23 -1.20
N ILE A 108 -5.00 5.24 -0.57
CA ILE A 108 -4.69 3.81 -0.77
C ILE A 108 -5.02 3.39 -2.21
N LYS A 109 -6.17 3.82 -2.72
CA LYS A 109 -6.56 3.56 -4.11
C LYS A 109 -5.54 4.13 -5.09
N MET A 110 -5.12 5.38 -4.88
CA MET A 110 -4.10 6.02 -5.71
C MET A 110 -2.77 5.25 -5.68
N LEU A 111 -2.35 4.78 -4.51
CA LEU A 111 -1.12 4.00 -4.36
C LEU A 111 -1.19 2.66 -5.11
N VAL A 112 -2.30 1.95 -4.98
CA VAL A 112 -2.57 0.69 -5.72
C VAL A 112 -2.57 0.95 -7.22
N GLU A 113 -3.23 2.01 -7.69
CA GLU A 113 -3.25 2.39 -9.11
C GLU A 113 -1.87 2.77 -9.64
N LYS A 114 -1.07 3.50 -8.85
CA LYS A 114 0.31 3.88 -9.23
C LYS A 114 1.19 2.65 -9.40
N ALA A 115 1.07 1.67 -8.49
CA ALA A 115 1.77 0.39 -8.59
C ALA A 115 1.34 -0.42 -9.83
N LYS A 116 0.05 -0.46 -10.17
CA LYS A 116 -0.41 -1.13 -11.41
C LYS A 116 0.15 -0.52 -12.68
N GLN A 117 0.30 0.81 -12.73
CA GLN A 117 0.76 1.50 -13.93
C GLN A 117 2.23 1.16 -14.24
N GLY A 118 3.09 1.09 -13.23
CA GLY A 118 4.47 0.63 -13.41
C GLY A 118 4.56 -0.81 -13.90
N PHE A 119 3.70 -1.69 -13.41
CA PHE A 119 3.66 -3.10 -13.83
C PHE A 119 3.35 -3.26 -15.33
N ASN A 120 2.30 -2.58 -15.79
CA ASN A 120 1.86 -2.67 -17.18
C ASN A 120 2.87 -2.10 -18.19
N LEU A 121 3.83 -1.29 -17.73
CA LEU A 121 4.92 -0.78 -18.55
C LEU A 121 6.14 -1.73 -18.60
N THR A 122 6.27 -2.63 -17.62
CA THR A 122 7.42 -3.56 -17.51
C THR A 122 7.14 -4.94 -18.11
N VAL A 123 5.87 -5.29 -18.35
CA VAL A 123 5.48 -6.53 -19.04
C VAL A 123 4.95 -6.20 -20.45
N PRO A 124 5.65 -6.57 -21.54
CA PRO A 124 5.12 -6.38 -22.89
C PRO A 124 3.87 -7.23 -23.11
N LYS A 125 2.84 -6.63 -23.74
CA LYS A 125 1.57 -7.27 -24.09
C LYS A 125 1.74 -8.51 -24.97
#